data_AF-A0AAW7ZYG7-F1
#
_entry.id   AF-A0AAW7ZYG7-F1
#
_cell.length_a   1.000
_cell.length_b   1.000
_cell.length_c   1.000
_cell.angle_alpha   90.00
_cell.angle_beta   90.00
_cell.angle_gamma   90.00
#
_symmetry.space_group_name_H-M   'P 1'
#
loop_
_entity.id
_entity.type
_entity.pdbx_description
1 polymer ?
#
loop_
_entity_poly.entity_id
_entity_poly.type
_entity_poly.pdbx_seq_one_letter_code
_entity_poly.pdbx_strand_id
1 'polypeptide(L)'
;MSRFYDFNALELMEMAPISIFSRNKNTEIFLDDQLLEQERRHCLSVHIFCRKLERFEEEFNSNKSSRNRLVKFLESQECDFIYDIAKEWSSYNFQKVPQSTTYTYLKTLVEHINELKSKFGIMSYATYHNNYIHNLITTINENLVNINYDLSLITSTKRNWNLYRTEFGLILANGIRKVLLIDKLEHLKNKDLKPGLIFFITTPVSQDVLQDLFSRHQPYIMIYRNEKGIIKTVEPLHLLTDALYEIISLASNIKNKDSMFFEPKNKLTSIIEELFELQNLFEEYMRQSFMQVRLSERNTQYIYNKIRSLKHQANHLEFGNTEKIRTLAFKLGVLADSFNNYDVKSKTIDLLPNTIFTGIQGRCE
;
A
#
# COMPACT_ATOMS: atom_id res chain seq x y z
N MET A 1 20.69 34.52 5.81
CA MET A 1 20.52 33.60 4.66
C MET A 1 21.79 32.78 4.50
N SER A 2 21.76 31.52 4.93
CA SER A 2 22.79 30.52 4.62
C SER A 2 22.12 29.17 4.40
N ARG A 3 22.78 28.36 3.56
CA ARG A 3 22.27 27.22 2.79
C ARG A 3 21.87 26.00 3.65
N PHE A 4 21.04 25.15 3.05
CA PHE A 4 20.66 23.80 3.46
C PHE A 4 21.78 23.07 4.21
N TYR A 5 21.60 22.81 5.51
CA TYR A 5 22.46 21.90 6.27
C TYR A 5 21.89 20.48 6.17
N ASP A 6 22.62 19.62 5.47
CA ASP A 6 22.49 18.17 5.52
C ASP A 6 23.34 17.67 6.70
N PHE A 7 22.70 17.40 7.84
CA PHE A 7 23.39 16.96 9.06
C PHE A 7 24.06 15.59 8.91
N ASN A 8 23.74 14.81 7.85
CA ASN A 8 24.42 13.55 7.53
C ASN A 8 25.61 13.73 6.59
N ALA A 9 25.69 14.84 5.86
CA ALA A 9 26.81 15.03 4.94
C ALA A 9 28.14 14.99 5.68
N LEU A 10 28.23 15.57 6.89
CA LEU A 10 29.46 15.56 7.69
C LEU A 10 29.83 14.15 8.17
N GLU A 11 28.92 13.43 8.84
CA GLU A 11 29.18 12.05 9.29
C GLU A 11 29.49 11.12 8.12
N LEU A 12 28.69 11.18 7.05
CA LEU A 12 28.92 10.39 5.85
C LEU A 12 30.23 10.79 5.17
N MET A 13 30.66 12.06 5.18
CA MET A 13 31.95 12.55 4.64
C MET A 13 33.17 12.05 5.41
N GLU A 14 32.98 11.70 6.68
CA GLU A 14 34.01 11.18 7.58
C GLU A 14 34.12 9.66 7.53
N MET A 15 33.10 8.96 7.00
CA MET A 15 33.17 7.51 6.80
C MET A 15 34.31 7.12 5.85
N ALA A 16 35.06 6.11 6.26
CA ALA A 16 36.04 5.44 5.43
C ALA A 16 35.39 4.82 4.19
N PRO A 17 36.14 4.64 3.09
CA PRO A 17 35.66 3.94 1.91
C PRO A 17 35.00 2.60 2.24
N ILE A 18 33.98 2.25 1.47
CA ILE A 18 33.31 0.96 1.52
C ILE A 18 33.90 0.01 0.47
N SER A 19 33.77 -1.30 0.71
CA SER A 19 34.03 -2.30 -0.32
C SER A 19 33.07 -2.12 -1.48
N ILE A 20 33.58 -2.25 -2.70
CA ILE A 20 32.74 -2.35 -3.90
C ILE A 20 32.41 -3.83 -4.10
N PHE A 21 31.14 -4.12 -4.38
CA PHE A 21 30.70 -5.48 -4.61
C PHE A 21 31.37 -6.07 -5.87
N SER A 22 31.99 -7.24 -5.73
CA SER A 22 32.65 -7.91 -6.86
C SER A 22 31.63 -8.58 -7.78
N ARG A 23 31.32 -7.92 -8.88
CA ARG A 23 30.31 -8.38 -9.84
C ARG A 23 30.75 -9.59 -10.66
N ASN A 24 29.81 -10.47 -10.95
CA ASN A 24 29.93 -11.54 -11.95
C ASN A 24 28.84 -11.36 -13.00
N LYS A 25 29.17 -10.63 -14.07
CA LYS A 25 28.23 -10.31 -15.15
C LYS A 25 27.58 -11.55 -15.77
N ASN A 26 28.32 -12.65 -15.92
CA ASN A 26 27.77 -13.87 -16.52
C ASN A 26 26.73 -14.53 -15.61
N THR A 27 26.98 -14.55 -14.30
CA THR A 27 26.01 -15.04 -13.32
C THR A 27 24.79 -14.12 -13.20
N GLU A 28 24.99 -12.80 -13.27
CA GLU A 28 23.89 -11.82 -13.28
C GLU A 28 22.97 -12.01 -14.49
N ILE A 29 23.53 -12.13 -15.70
CA ILE A 29 22.76 -12.34 -16.93
C ILE A 29 22.04 -13.69 -16.90
N PHE A 30 22.73 -14.75 -16.46
CA PHE A 30 22.11 -16.06 -16.28
C PHE A 30 20.90 -16.02 -15.33
N LEU A 31 21.01 -15.29 -14.21
CA LEU A 31 19.89 -15.11 -13.29
C LEU A 31 18.73 -14.35 -13.95
N ASP A 32 19.03 -13.31 -14.74
CA ASP A 32 18.01 -12.58 -15.49
C ASP A 32 17.28 -13.47 -16.51
N ASP A 33 18.02 -14.30 -17.26
CA ASP A 33 17.45 -15.26 -18.21
C ASP A 33 16.54 -16.28 -17.51
N GLN A 34 16.97 -16.80 -16.35
CA GLN A 34 16.16 -17.72 -15.55
C GLN A 34 14.89 -17.06 -14.99
N LEU A 35 14.93 -15.77 -14.65
CA LEU A 35 13.74 -15.04 -14.22
C LEU A 35 12.75 -14.86 -15.38
N LEU A 36 13.26 -14.60 -16.59
CA LEU A 36 12.43 -14.49 -17.81
C LEU A 36 11.76 -15.83 -18.17
N GLU A 37 12.48 -16.94 -18.06
CA GLU A 37 11.94 -18.29 -18.32
C GLU A 37 10.84 -18.70 -17.33
N GLN A 38 10.86 -18.18 -16.11
CA GLN A 38 9.87 -18.46 -15.07
C GLN A 38 8.60 -17.58 -15.17
N GLU A 39 8.42 -16.82 -16.25
CA GLU A 39 7.36 -15.78 -16.42
C GLU A 39 7.33 -14.77 -15.25
N ARG A 40 8.44 -14.62 -14.53
CA ARG A 40 8.52 -13.72 -13.38
C ARG A 40 8.80 -12.31 -13.86
N ARG A 41 8.00 -11.37 -13.34
CA ARG A 41 8.12 -9.91 -13.41
C ARG A 41 9.17 -9.43 -14.42
N HIS A 42 8.75 -9.11 -15.65
CA HIS A 42 9.59 -8.56 -16.73
C HIS A 42 10.31 -7.23 -16.42
N CYS A 43 10.30 -6.77 -15.16
CA CYS A 43 10.69 -5.42 -14.74
C CYS A 43 11.89 -5.39 -13.76
N LEU A 44 12.40 -6.55 -13.30
CA LEU A 44 13.48 -6.62 -12.31
C LEU A 44 14.65 -7.43 -12.86
N SER A 45 15.83 -6.82 -12.90
CA SER A 45 17.07 -7.41 -13.41
C SER A 45 18.16 -7.34 -12.35
N VAL A 46 18.73 -8.50 -12.03
CA VAL A 46 19.91 -8.67 -11.17
C VAL A 46 21.10 -7.94 -11.78
N HIS A 47 21.29 -8.02 -13.10
CA HIS A 47 22.37 -7.31 -13.78
C HIS A 47 22.28 -5.79 -13.60
N ILE A 48 21.08 -5.23 -13.82
CA ILE A 48 20.84 -3.79 -13.68
C ILE A 48 20.99 -3.36 -12.21
N PHE A 49 20.46 -4.15 -11.27
CA PHE A 49 20.59 -3.88 -9.84
C PHE A 49 22.06 -3.85 -9.40
N CYS A 50 22.85 -4.87 -9.73
CA CYS A 50 24.26 -4.94 -9.35
C CYS A 50 25.07 -3.81 -9.99
N ARG A 51 24.74 -3.40 -11.22
CA ARG A 51 25.36 -2.24 -11.87
C ARG A 51 25.03 -0.92 -11.16
N LYS A 52 23.79 -0.74 -10.69
CA LYS A 52 23.41 0.43 -9.89
C LYS A 52 24.15 0.44 -8.55
N LEU A 53 24.21 -0.70 -7.88
CA LEU A 53 24.90 -0.87 -6.59
C LEU A 53 26.38 -0.49 -6.73
N GLU A 54 27.11 -1.11 -7.66
CA GLU A 54 28.53 -0.81 -7.94
C GLU A 54 28.74 0.68 -8.22
N ARG A 55 27.94 1.26 -9.11
CA ARG A 55 28.03 2.69 -9.42
C ARG A 55 27.82 3.55 -8.18
N PHE A 56 26.84 3.25 -7.33
CA PHE A 56 26.59 4.04 -6.13
C PHE A 56 27.68 3.86 -5.06
N GLU A 57 28.33 2.71 -5.01
CA GLU A 57 29.50 2.46 -4.16
C GLU A 57 30.73 3.23 -4.65
N GLU A 58 30.98 3.21 -5.97
CA GLU A 58 32.01 4.02 -6.60
C GLU A 58 31.76 5.52 -6.36
N GLU A 59 30.52 5.99 -6.54
CA GLU A 59 30.13 7.37 -6.25
C GLU A 59 30.28 7.69 -4.76
N PHE A 60 29.97 6.77 -3.85
CA PHE A 60 30.15 6.95 -2.41
C PHE A 60 31.64 7.13 -2.04
N ASN A 61 32.50 6.32 -2.63
CA ASN A 61 33.94 6.33 -2.37
C ASN A 61 34.64 7.55 -3.00
N SER A 62 34.24 7.93 -4.21
CA SER A 62 34.87 9.01 -4.99
C SER A 62 34.28 10.40 -4.73
N ASN A 63 32.98 10.49 -4.44
CA ASN A 63 32.26 11.76 -4.32
C ASN A 63 31.47 11.84 -3.01
N LYS A 64 32.07 12.54 -2.06
CA LYS A 64 31.49 12.90 -0.75
C LYS A 64 30.07 13.49 -0.84
N SER A 65 29.76 14.28 -1.87
CA SER A 65 28.42 14.88 -2.05
C SER A 65 27.35 13.89 -2.53
N SER A 66 27.76 12.75 -3.07
CA SER A 66 26.86 11.71 -3.61
C SER A 66 26.60 10.56 -2.64
N ARG A 67 27.20 10.56 -1.44
CA ARG A 67 27.09 9.46 -0.46
C ARG A 67 25.65 9.12 -0.07
N ASN A 68 24.75 10.11 -0.04
CA ASN A 68 23.33 9.91 0.21
C ASN A 68 22.59 9.08 -0.86
N ARG A 69 23.14 8.95 -2.09
CA ARG A 69 22.49 8.17 -3.15
C ARG A 69 22.51 6.68 -2.82
N LEU A 70 23.64 6.17 -2.34
CA LEU A 70 23.76 4.77 -1.90
C LEU A 70 22.83 4.49 -0.72
N VAL A 71 22.78 5.37 0.27
CA VAL A 71 21.86 5.24 1.42
C VAL A 71 20.41 5.19 0.94
N LYS A 72 19.98 6.13 0.09
CA LYS A 72 18.63 6.13 -0.49
C LYS A 72 18.34 4.89 -1.32
N PHE A 73 19.33 4.39 -2.05
CA PHE A 73 19.20 3.16 -2.84
C PHE A 73 19.01 1.94 -1.94
N LEU A 74 19.80 1.79 -0.87
CA LEU A 74 19.68 0.70 0.09
C LEU A 74 18.39 0.78 0.93
N GLU A 75 17.88 1.99 1.18
CA GLU A 75 16.58 2.21 1.81
C GLU A 75 15.40 1.94 0.88
N SER A 76 15.64 1.95 -0.43
CA SER A 76 14.61 1.66 -1.43
C SER A 76 14.21 0.17 -1.40
N GLN A 77 13.02 -0.10 -1.94
CA GLN A 77 12.52 -1.47 -2.13
C GLN A 77 13.25 -2.21 -3.27
N GLU A 78 14.23 -1.60 -3.94
CA GLU A 78 14.97 -2.25 -5.02
C GLU A 78 15.81 -3.45 -4.52
N CYS A 79 16.18 -3.52 -3.24
CA CYS A 79 16.91 -4.68 -2.70
C CYS A 79 16.01 -5.90 -2.44
N ASP A 80 14.69 -5.71 -2.36
CA ASP A 80 13.77 -6.75 -1.85
C ASP A 80 13.72 -7.97 -2.76
N PHE A 81 13.71 -7.74 -4.07
CA PHE A 81 13.69 -8.83 -5.05
C PHE A 81 14.97 -9.68 -5.02
N ILE A 82 16.11 -9.11 -4.62
CA ILE A 82 17.36 -9.88 -4.47
C ILE A 82 17.25 -10.85 -3.29
N TYR A 83 16.64 -10.42 -2.18
CA TYR A 83 16.38 -11.31 -1.04
C TYR A 83 15.41 -12.43 -1.40
N ASP A 84 14.36 -12.10 -2.17
CA ASP A 84 13.38 -13.09 -2.63
C ASP A 84 14.04 -14.15 -3.51
N ILE A 85 14.83 -13.73 -4.52
CA ILE A 85 15.58 -14.64 -5.39
C ILE A 85 16.52 -15.52 -4.56
N ALA A 86 17.31 -14.92 -3.66
CA ALA A 86 18.26 -15.67 -2.84
C ALA A 86 17.58 -16.72 -1.96
N LYS A 87 16.43 -16.39 -1.35
CA LYS A 87 15.64 -17.30 -0.51
C LYS A 87 15.08 -18.45 -1.34
N GLU A 88 14.48 -18.16 -2.49
CA GLU A 88 13.91 -19.21 -3.34
C GLU A 88 15.01 -20.14 -3.87
N TRP A 89 16.12 -19.58 -4.35
CA TRP A 89 17.27 -20.36 -4.81
C TRP A 89 17.90 -21.21 -3.69
N SER A 90 17.81 -20.77 -2.43
CA SER A 90 18.22 -21.59 -1.27
C SER A 90 17.32 -22.81 -1.03
N SER A 91 16.06 -22.76 -1.50
CA SER A 91 15.05 -23.80 -1.31
C SER A 91 14.93 -24.79 -2.48
N TYR A 92 15.47 -24.45 -3.66
CA TYR A 92 15.44 -25.30 -4.85
C TYR A 92 16.45 -26.47 -4.74
N ASN A 93 15.96 -27.58 -4.17
CA ASN A 93 16.68 -28.85 -4.09
C ASN A 93 16.60 -29.65 -5.42
N PHE A 94 17.29 -29.25 -6.51
CA PHE A 94 17.36 -30.08 -7.74
C PHE A 94 18.66 -29.91 -8.58
N GLN A 95 19.58 -30.86 -8.39
CA GLN A 95 20.53 -31.57 -9.28
C GLN A 95 21.00 -31.07 -10.69
N LYS A 96 20.71 -29.88 -11.24
CA LYS A 96 21.04 -29.60 -12.67
C LYS A 96 21.63 -28.24 -13.08
N VAL A 97 22.20 -27.46 -12.16
CA VAL A 97 22.91 -26.21 -12.49
C VAL A 97 24.26 -26.21 -11.76
N PRO A 98 25.32 -25.50 -12.20
CA PRO A 98 26.46 -25.17 -11.33
C PRO A 98 25.96 -24.28 -10.16
N GLN A 99 25.23 -24.88 -9.22
CA GLN A 99 24.56 -24.21 -8.11
C GLN A 99 25.56 -23.58 -7.16
N SER A 100 26.77 -24.14 -7.07
CA SER A 100 27.78 -23.63 -6.13
C SER A 100 28.18 -22.19 -6.45
N THR A 101 28.28 -21.79 -7.71
CA THR A 101 28.72 -20.42 -8.06
C THR A 101 27.57 -19.42 -8.00
N THR A 102 26.39 -19.76 -8.55
CA THR A 102 25.23 -18.85 -8.59
C THR A 102 24.63 -18.61 -7.21
N TYR A 103 24.44 -19.66 -6.41
CA TYR A 103 23.93 -19.53 -5.05
C TYR A 103 24.93 -18.78 -4.15
N THR A 104 26.22 -19.11 -4.26
CA THR A 104 27.26 -18.37 -3.53
C THR A 104 27.26 -16.91 -3.92
N TYR A 105 27.15 -16.59 -5.21
CA TYR A 105 27.08 -15.20 -5.67
C TYR A 105 25.89 -14.43 -5.07
N LEU A 106 24.68 -15.01 -5.10
CA LEU A 106 23.49 -14.41 -4.49
C LEU A 106 23.64 -14.25 -2.98
N LYS A 107 24.21 -15.25 -2.30
CA LYS A 107 24.47 -15.20 -0.87
C LYS A 107 25.46 -14.08 -0.54
N THR A 108 26.58 -13.99 -1.26
CA THR A 108 27.57 -12.90 -1.09
C THR A 108 26.94 -11.54 -1.36
N LEU A 109 26.08 -11.41 -2.38
CA LEU A 109 25.37 -10.17 -2.67
C LEU A 109 24.45 -9.76 -1.50
N VAL A 110 23.67 -10.70 -0.96
CA VAL A 110 22.79 -10.46 0.19
C VAL A 110 23.58 -10.07 1.44
N GLU A 111 24.68 -10.76 1.71
CA GLU A 111 25.58 -10.45 2.83
C GLU A 111 26.16 -9.04 2.69
N HIS A 112 26.67 -8.70 1.51
CA HIS A 112 27.22 -7.38 1.21
C HIS A 112 26.18 -6.26 1.38
N ILE A 113 24.95 -6.44 0.86
CA ILE A 113 23.86 -5.47 1.06
C ILE A 113 23.56 -5.29 2.56
N ASN A 114 23.53 -6.38 3.32
CA ASN A 114 23.25 -6.33 4.76
C ASN A 114 24.38 -5.67 5.56
N GLU A 115 25.63 -5.90 5.19
CA GLU A 115 26.80 -5.21 5.75
C GLU A 115 26.71 -3.71 5.52
N LEU A 116 26.39 -3.27 4.30
CA LEU A 116 26.18 -1.86 3.99
C LEU A 116 25.03 -1.26 4.79
N LYS A 117 23.88 -1.96 4.85
CA LYS A 117 22.72 -1.52 5.64
C LYS A 117 23.09 -1.36 7.12
N SER A 118 23.76 -2.34 7.71
CA SER A 118 24.25 -2.29 9.08
C SER A 118 25.20 -1.10 9.30
N LYS A 119 26.17 -0.91 8.40
CA LYS A 119 27.15 0.17 8.45
C LYS A 119 26.50 1.56 8.38
N PHE A 120 25.38 1.69 7.69
CA PHE A 120 24.61 2.94 7.59
C PHE A 120 23.45 3.04 8.60
N GLY A 121 23.28 2.08 9.50
CA GLY A 121 22.18 2.07 10.46
C GLY A 121 20.79 1.87 9.82
N ILE A 122 20.74 1.28 8.62
CA ILE A 122 19.52 0.93 7.89
C ILE A 122 19.04 -0.43 8.41
N MET A 123 17.80 -0.53 8.90
CA MET A 123 17.24 -1.80 9.36
C MET A 123 17.05 -2.80 8.21
N SER A 124 17.49 -4.05 8.39
CA SER A 124 17.41 -5.12 7.38
C SER A 124 15.99 -5.74 7.28
N TYR A 125 15.62 -6.16 6.06
CA TYR A 125 14.22 -6.35 5.61
C TYR A 125 13.68 -7.81 5.71
N ALA A 126 14.38 -8.75 6.35
CA ALA A 126 14.08 -10.19 6.23
C ALA A 126 12.71 -10.67 6.80
N THR A 127 11.80 -9.78 7.23
CA THR A 127 10.49 -10.11 7.83
C THR A 127 9.34 -9.18 7.40
N TYR A 128 9.49 -8.39 6.33
CA TYR A 128 8.98 -7.01 6.41
C TYR A 128 7.89 -6.53 5.44
N HIS A 129 7.33 -7.30 4.51
CA HIS A 129 6.28 -6.70 3.67
C HIS A 129 4.99 -6.37 4.48
N ASN A 130 4.59 -7.23 5.43
CA ASN A 130 3.49 -6.94 6.36
C ASN A 130 3.96 -6.17 7.62
N ASN A 131 5.21 -6.37 8.06
CA ASN A 131 5.72 -5.71 9.26
C ASN A 131 6.26 -4.29 9.03
N TYR A 132 6.61 -3.85 7.80
CA TYR A 132 7.10 -2.48 7.59
C TYR A 132 6.02 -1.45 7.87
N ILE A 133 4.87 -1.62 7.22
CA ILE A 133 3.75 -0.70 7.36
C ILE A 133 3.23 -0.80 8.79
N HIS A 134 3.13 -2.01 9.33
CA HIS A 134 2.76 -2.22 10.74
C HIS A 134 3.71 -1.49 11.69
N ASN A 135 5.03 -1.68 11.57
CA ASN A 135 6.02 -1.05 12.46
C ASN A 135 6.11 0.46 12.25
N LEU A 136 5.95 0.95 11.02
CA LEU A 136 5.83 2.37 10.74
C LEU A 136 4.60 2.95 11.45
N ILE A 137 3.45 2.27 11.33
CA ILE A 137 2.21 2.68 11.97
C ILE A 137 2.36 2.68 13.48
N THR A 138 2.85 1.59 14.06
CA THR A 138 3.09 1.45 15.50
C THR A 138 4.03 2.54 16.01
N THR A 139 5.16 2.76 15.33
CA THR A 139 6.12 3.81 15.71
C THR A 139 5.50 5.20 15.66
N ILE A 140 4.76 5.54 14.59
CA ILE A 140 4.11 6.85 14.48
C ILE A 140 3.05 6.99 15.57
N ASN A 141 2.25 5.95 15.80
CA ASN A 141 1.20 5.94 16.81
C ASN A 141 1.75 6.13 18.23
N GLU A 142 2.80 5.41 18.62
CA GLU A 142 3.47 5.58 19.92
C GLU A 142 3.98 7.02 20.12
N ASN A 143 4.58 7.60 19.08
CA ASN A 143 5.02 9.01 19.14
C ASN A 143 3.84 9.98 19.28
N LEU A 144 2.73 9.72 18.59
CA LEU A 144 1.51 10.52 18.71
C LEU A 144 0.90 10.41 20.12
N VAL A 145 0.87 9.21 20.72
CA VAL A 145 0.43 9.01 22.10
C VAL A 145 1.25 9.84 23.08
N ASN A 146 2.58 9.85 22.92
CA ASN A 146 3.50 10.58 23.81
C ASN A 146 3.29 12.09 23.80
N ILE A 147 2.80 12.65 22.69
CA ILE A 147 2.47 14.07 22.56
C ILE A 147 0.96 14.34 22.72
N ASN A 148 0.22 13.36 23.23
CA ASN A 148 -1.25 13.41 23.36
C ASN A 148 -1.96 13.84 22.05
N TYR A 149 -1.42 13.40 20.92
CA TYR A 149 -1.87 13.68 19.57
C TYR A 149 -1.87 15.16 19.16
N ASP A 150 -1.22 16.03 19.92
CA ASP A 150 -1.04 17.43 19.56
C ASP A 150 0.08 17.55 18.52
N LEU A 151 -0.32 17.66 17.25
CA LEU A 151 0.60 17.78 16.12
C LEU A 151 1.44 19.06 16.16
N SER A 152 1.04 20.08 16.92
CA SER A 152 1.83 21.31 17.05
C SER A 152 3.19 21.07 17.74
N LEU A 153 3.25 20.05 18.60
CA LEU A 153 4.45 19.63 19.32
C LEU A 153 5.49 18.90 18.44
N ILE A 154 5.10 18.48 17.23
CA ILE A 154 6.03 17.89 16.27
C ILE A 154 6.82 19.01 15.58
N THR A 155 8.08 19.18 15.97
CA THR A 155 8.99 20.19 15.41
C THR A 155 9.96 19.63 14.38
N SER A 156 10.27 18.33 14.45
CA SER A 156 11.24 17.65 13.59
C SER A 156 10.94 16.16 13.44
N THR A 157 11.57 15.52 12.45
CA THR A 157 11.39 14.10 12.10
C THR A 157 12.73 13.35 12.09
N LYS A 158 12.68 12.01 12.00
CA LYS A 158 13.89 11.19 11.79
C LYS A 158 14.58 11.56 10.47
N ARG A 159 15.90 11.35 10.39
CA ARG A 159 16.81 11.77 9.29
C ARG A 159 16.31 11.53 7.85
N ASN A 160 15.47 10.50 7.64
CA ASN A 160 15.02 10.11 6.28
C ASN A 160 13.58 10.56 5.96
N TRP A 161 12.94 11.29 6.86
CA TRP A 161 11.59 11.79 6.70
C TRP A 161 11.61 13.31 6.64
N ASN A 162 11.00 13.87 5.60
CA ASN A 162 10.72 15.28 5.50
C ASN A 162 9.38 15.59 6.15
N LEU A 163 9.32 16.69 6.90
CA LEU A 163 8.11 17.20 7.52
C LEU A 163 7.61 18.42 6.75
N TYR A 164 6.34 18.39 6.34
CA TYR A 164 5.66 19.53 5.71
C TYR A 164 4.44 19.91 6.55
N ARG A 165 4.31 21.20 6.88
CA ARG A 165 3.11 21.73 7.54
C ARG A 165 2.06 22.07 6.49
N THR A 166 0.81 21.69 6.73
CA THR A 166 -0.33 21.96 5.85
C THR A 166 -1.49 22.57 6.64
N GLU A 167 -2.51 23.04 5.93
CA GLU A 167 -3.73 23.56 6.54
C GLU A 167 -4.55 22.51 7.30
N PHE A 168 -4.40 21.23 6.95
CA PHE A 168 -5.12 20.11 7.57
C PHE A 168 -4.31 19.34 8.62
N GLY A 169 -3.03 19.71 8.83
CA GLY A 169 -2.10 19.05 9.75
C GLY A 169 -0.66 19.00 9.23
N LEU A 170 -0.10 17.80 9.13
CA LEU A 170 1.29 17.55 8.74
C LEU A 170 1.39 16.46 7.68
N ILE A 171 2.40 16.53 6.82
CA ILE A 171 2.80 15.46 5.91
C ILE A 171 4.21 15.01 6.28
N LEU A 172 4.35 13.72 6.58
CA LEU A 172 5.62 13.05 6.67
C LEU A 172 5.90 12.37 5.32
N ALA A 173 7.04 12.66 4.69
CA ALA A 173 7.42 11.99 3.44
C ALA A 173 8.87 11.52 3.47
N ASN A 174 9.09 10.23 3.23
CA ASN A 174 10.37 9.76 2.72
C ASN A 174 10.23 9.53 1.21
N GLY A 175 11.33 9.35 0.47
CA GLY A 175 11.28 9.20 -1.00
C GLY A 175 10.42 8.03 -1.52
N ILE A 176 9.83 7.23 -0.61
CA ILE A 176 9.11 5.98 -0.86
C ILE A 176 7.61 6.13 -0.49
N ARG A 177 7.30 6.80 0.62
CA ARG A 177 5.94 6.90 1.20
C ARG A 177 5.65 8.31 1.70
N LYS A 178 4.35 8.63 1.69
CA LYS A 178 3.79 9.83 2.29
C LYS A 178 2.73 9.42 3.31
N VAL A 179 2.88 9.92 4.54
CA VAL A 179 1.94 9.75 5.66
C VAL A 179 1.37 11.12 5.98
N LEU A 180 0.05 11.20 6.09
CA LEU A 180 -0.67 12.41 6.46
C LEU A 180 -1.06 12.29 7.93
N LEU A 181 -0.63 13.23 8.76
CA LEU A 181 -1.11 13.43 10.11
C LEU A 181 -2.16 14.54 10.06
N ILE A 182 -3.41 14.24 10.41
CA ILE A 182 -4.57 15.09 10.15
C ILE A 182 -5.24 15.43 11.48
N ASP A 183 -5.22 16.72 11.83
CA ASP A 183 -5.90 17.28 13.00
C ASP A 183 -7.07 18.22 12.63
N LYS A 184 -7.24 18.54 11.34
CA LYS A 184 -8.32 19.39 10.82
C LYS A 184 -8.93 18.81 9.55
N LEU A 185 -9.94 17.96 9.73
CA LEU A 185 -10.57 17.18 8.65
C LEU A 185 -11.33 18.03 7.64
N GLU A 186 -11.93 19.13 8.08
CA GLU A 186 -12.66 20.07 7.26
C GLU A 186 -11.80 20.67 6.14
N HIS A 187 -10.51 20.87 6.40
CA HIS A 187 -9.56 21.38 5.41
C HIS A 187 -9.07 20.30 4.44
N LEU A 188 -9.23 19.02 4.78
CA LEU A 188 -8.86 17.90 3.92
C LEU A 188 -9.89 17.67 2.79
N LYS A 189 -11.18 17.89 3.08
CA LYS A 189 -12.31 17.54 2.19
C LYS A 189 -12.22 18.08 0.76
N ASN A 190 -11.55 19.22 0.60
CA ASN A 190 -11.42 19.92 -0.69
C ASN A 190 -10.06 19.74 -1.36
N LYS A 191 -9.19 18.88 -0.81
CA LYS A 191 -7.85 18.63 -1.37
C LYS A 191 -7.87 17.47 -2.36
N ASP A 192 -7.27 17.70 -3.52
CA ASP A 192 -6.96 16.63 -4.43
C ASP A 192 -5.68 15.93 -3.98
N LEU A 193 -5.84 14.70 -3.47
CA LEU A 193 -4.75 13.90 -2.92
C LEU A 193 -4.49 12.70 -3.82
N LYS A 194 -3.21 12.34 -3.95
CA LYS A 194 -2.85 11.09 -4.61
C LYS A 194 -3.43 9.91 -3.82
N PRO A 195 -3.98 8.89 -4.50
CA PRO A 195 -4.50 7.70 -3.82
C PRO A 195 -3.35 6.88 -3.20
N GLY A 196 -3.68 6.03 -2.22
CA GLY A 196 -2.72 5.10 -1.60
C GLY A 196 -1.84 5.72 -0.50
N LEU A 197 -2.26 6.84 0.09
CA LEU A 197 -1.57 7.50 1.21
C LEU A 197 -1.97 6.89 2.55
N ILE A 198 -1.09 6.94 3.55
CA ILE A 198 -1.40 6.50 4.93
C ILE A 198 -1.95 7.70 5.70
N PHE A 199 -3.14 7.57 6.29
CA PHE A 199 -3.77 8.65 7.06
C PHE A 199 -3.70 8.31 8.56
N PHE A 200 -3.29 9.30 9.36
CA PHE A 200 -3.41 9.32 10.81
C PHE A 200 -4.30 10.48 11.20
N ILE A 201 -5.52 10.19 11.65
CA ILE A 201 -6.52 11.17 12.04
C ILE A 201 -6.50 11.29 13.57
N THR A 202 -5.96 12.40 14.07
CA THR A 202 -5.74 12.64 15.51
C THR A 202 -6.99 13.15 16.23
N THR A 203 -7.98 13.64 15.48
CA THR A 203 -9.29 14.03 15.99
C THR A 203 -10.25 12.85 16.03
N PRO A 204 -11.14 12.77 17.04
CA PRO A 204 -12.25 11.81 17.06
C PRO A 204 -13.11 11.89 15.79
N VAL A 205 -13.42 10.75 15.17
CA VAL A 205 -14.27 10.66 13.97
C VAL A 205 -15.32 9.56 14.05
N SER A 206 -16.44 9.80 13.35
CA SER A 206 -17.51 8.84 13.13
C SER A 206 -17.27 7.98 11.88
N GLN A 207 -18.00 6.87 11.77
CA GLN A 207 -17.93 5.95 10.63
C GLN A 207 -18.31 6.64 9.30
N ASP A 208 -19.32 7.52 9.31
CA ASP A 208 -19.77 8.25 8.12
C ASP A 208 -18.66 9.16 7.57
N VAL A 209 -17.89 9.81 8.45
CA VAL A 209 -16.76 10.65 8.04
C VAL A 209 -15.65 9.80 7.41
N LEU A 210 -15.39 8.61 7.95
CA LEU A 210 -14.41 7.68 7.38
C LEU A 210 -14.82 7.20 5.99
N GLN A 211 -16.11 6.91 5.77
CA GLN A 211 -16.64 6.55 4.45
C GLN A 211 -16.49 7.70 3.44
N ASP A 212 -16.81 8.94 3.84
CA ASP A 212 -16.63 10.13 2.99
C ASP A 212 -15.14 10.32 2.61
N LEU A 213 -14.23 10.26 3.59
CA LEU A 213 -12.79 10.35 3.36
C LEU A 213 -12.28 9.22 2.45
N PHE A 214 -12.74 8.00 2.66
CA PHE A 214 -12.37 6.87 1.84
C PHE A 214 -12.83 7.07 0.39
N SER A 215 -14.09 7.42 0.18
CA SER A 215 -14.66 7.62 -1.16
C SER A 215 -13.92 8.72 -1.95
N ARG A 216 -13.52 9.80 -1.27
CA ARG A 216 -12.83 10.96 -1.87
C ARG A 216 -11.35 10.72 -2.10
N HIS A 217 -10.61 10.35 -1.05
CA HIS A 217 -9.15 10.40 -1.05
C HIS A 217 -8.48 9.02 -1.14
N GLN A 218 -9.23 7.95 -0.84
CA GLN A 218 -8.78 6.56 -1.00
C GLN A 218 -7.38 6.30 -0.39
N PRO A 219 -7.23 6.54 0.91
CA PRO A 219 -6.00 6.20 1.62
C PRO A 219 -5.73 4.69 1.50
N TYR A 220 -4.47 4.29 1.62
CA TYR A 220 -4.08 2.88 1.72
C TYR A 220 -4.53 2.27 3.05
N ILE A 221 -4.42 3.04 4.14
CA ILE A 221 -4.87 2.67 5.48
C ILE A 221 -5.19 3.95 6.25
N MET A 222 -6.20 3.88 7.11
CA MET A 222 -6.57 4.96 8.02
C MET A 222 -6.40 4.50 9.46
N ILE A 223 -5.62 5.25 10.22
CA ILE A 223 -5.51 5.14 11.68
C ILE A 223 -6.25 6.35 12.22
N TYR A 224 -7.21 6.14 13.10
CA TYR A 224 -8.07 7.21 13.58
C TYR A 224 -8.44 7.01 15.04
N ARG A 225 -8.84 8.09 15.72
CA ARG A 225 -9.48 8.01 17.03
C ARG A 225 -10.99 7.97 16.83
N ASN A 226 -11.67 6.98 17.40
CA ASN A 226 -13.13 6.94 17.37
C ASN A 226 -13.73 8.01 18.29
N GLU A 227 -15.06 8.15 18.30
CA GLU A 227 -15.78 9.10 19.16
C GLU A 227 -15.49 8.93 20.67
N LYS A 228 -15.06 7.75 21.10
CA LYS A 228 -14.63 7.47 22.49
C LYS A 228 -13.15 7.78 22.74
N GLY A 229 -12.45 8.33 21.74
CA GLY A 229 -11.02 8.65 21.79
C GLY A 229 -10.08 7.45 21.64
N ILE A 230 -10.61 6.25 21.37
CA ILE A 230 -9.85 5.00 21.23
C ILE A 230 -9.29 4.91 19.81
N ILE A 231 -8.01 4.55 19.69
CA ILE A 231 -7.35 4.34 18.40
C ILE A 231 -7.93 3.11 17.72
N LYS A 232 -8.24 3.25 16.44
CA LYS A 232 -8.65 2.19 15.54
C LYS A 232 -7.86 2.29 14.24
N THR A 233 -7.61 1.13 13.65
CA THR A 233 -7.04 1.01 12.32
C THR A 233 -8.14 0.45 11.43
N VAL A 234 -8.34 1.08 10.28
CA VAL A 234 -9.24 0.57 9.26
C VAL A 234 -8.55 0.59 7.91
N GLU A 235 -8.63 -0.53 7.23
CA GLU A 235 -8.23 -0.62 5.84
C GLU A 235 -9.46 -0.31 4.97
N PRO A 236 -9.32 0.46 3.89
CA PRO A 236 -10.32 0.71 2.86
C PRO A 236 -11.28 -0.44 2.54
N LEU A 237 -10.69 -1.63 2.42
CA LEU A 237 -11.37 -2.82 1.99
C LEU A 237 -12.31 -3.34 3.08
N HIS A 238 -11.94 -3.16 4.36
CA HIS A 238 -12.84 -3.44 5.48
C HIS A 238 -14.03 -2.47 5.54
N LEU A 239 -13.88 -1.21 5.11
CA LEU A 239 -15.01 -0.28 5.00
C LEU A 239 -16.03 -0.71 3.95
N LEU A 240 -15.57 -1.29 2.84
CA LEU A 240 -16.45 -1.85 1.80
C LEU A 240 -17.24 -3.06 2.35
N THR A 241 -16.57 -3.91 3.13
CA THR A 241 -17.19 -5.07 3.79
C THR A 241 -18.18 -4.63 4.87
N ASP A 242 -17.83 -3.66 5.73
CA ASP A 242 -18.72 -3.09 6.75
C ASP A 242 -19.97 -2.46 6.10
N ALA A 243 -19.78 -1.69 5.02
CA ALA A 243 -20.89 -1.12 4.26
C ALA A 243 -21.82 -2.20 3.68
N LEU A 244 -21.27 -3.32 3.21
CA LEU A 244 -22.06 -4.46 2.75
C LEU A 244 -22.85 -5.11 3.90
N TYR A 245 -22.24 -5.31 5.07
CA TYR A 245 -22.94 -5.83 6.24
C TYR A 245 -24.09 -4.93 6.70
N GLU A 246 -23.89 -3.61 6.68
CA GLU A 246 -24.95 -2.64 6.96
C GLU A 246 -26.12 -2.76 5.97
N ILE A 247 -25.81 -2.95 4.68
CA ILE A 247 -26.81 -3.14 3.62
C ILE A 247 -27.59 -4.44 3.85
N ILE A 248 -26.91 -5.55 4.17
CA ILE A 248 -27.54 -6.84 4.49
C ILE A 248 -28.46 -6.71 5.70
N SER A 249 -27.99 -6.04 6.76
CA SER A 249 -28.77 -5.81 7.97
C SER A 249 -30.01 -4.95 7.68
N LEU A 250 -29.85 -3.87 6.91
CA LEU A 250 -30.96 -3.02 6.49
C LEU A 250 -32.00 -3.80 5.67
N ALA A 251 -31.56 -4.58 4.68
CA ALA A 251 -32.44 -5.40 3.85
C ALA A 251 -33.20 -6.44 4.68
N SER A 252 -32.51 -7.13 5.58
CA SER A 252 -33.12 -8.10 6.52
C SER A 252 -34.14 -7.44 7.45
N ASN A 253 -33.83 -6.26 7.97
CA ASN A 253 -34.75 -5.48 8.80
C ASN A 253 -35.99 -5.01 8.04
N ILE A 254 -35.88 -4.72 6.74
CA ILE A 254 -37.04 -4.42 5.90
C ILE A 254 -37.90 -5.68 5.74
N LYS A 255 -37.28 -6.83 5.42
CA LYS A 255 -37.96 -8.12 5.22
C LYS A 255 -38.71 -8.62 6.46
N ASN A 256 -38.14 -8.42 7.64
CA ASN A 256 -38.69 -8.91 8.90
C ASN A 256 -39.85 -8.06 9.45
N LYS A 257 -40.25 -7.00 8.76
CA LYS A 257 -41.48 -6.27 9.12
C LYS A 257 -42.72 -7.00 8.61
N ASP A 258 -43.67 -7.24 9.51
CA ASP A 258 -44.88 -8.05 9.29
C ASP A 258 -45.85 -7.50 8.23
N SER A 259 -45.65 -6.29 7.70
CA SER A 259 -46.55 -5.61 6.76
C SER A 259 -46.17 -5.73 5.27
N MET A 260 -45.16 -6.53 4.92
CA MET A 260 -44.77 -6.70 3.50
C MET A 260 -45.66 -7.71 2.76
N PHE A 261 -46.16 -7.30 1.60
CA PHE A 261 -46.82 -8.20 0.63
C PHE A 261 -45.88 -9.32 0.14
N PHE A 262 -46.47 -10.45 -0.26
CA PHE A 262 -45.75 -11.68 -0.60
C PHE A 262 -44.73 -11.51 -1.74
N GLU A 263 -45.11 -10.93 -2.87
CA GLU A 263 -44.21 -10.75 -4.02
C GLU A 263 -42.97 -9.87 -3.72
N PRO A 264 -43.12 -8.66 -3.14
CA PRO A 264 -41.97 -7.85 -2.73
C PRO A 264 -41.09 -8.55 -1.69
N LYS A 265 -41.67 -9.31 -0.78
CA LYS A 265 -40.93 -10.08 0.23
C LYS A 265 -40.07 -11.17 -0.42
N ASN A 266 -40.56 -11.81 -1.48
CA ASN A 266 -39.79 -12.77 -2.27
C ASN A 266 -38.66 -12.07 -3.05
N LYS A 267 -38.95 -10.96 -3.73
CA LYS A 267 -37.91 -10.16 -4.42
C LYS A 267 -36.81 -9.68 -3.47
N LEU A 268 -37.19 -9.20 -2.28
CA LEU A 268 -36.23 -8.78 -1.25
C LEU A 268 -35.45 -9.97 -0.68
N THR A 269 -36.05 -11.16 -0.59
CA THR A 269 -35.34 -12.38 -0.20
C THR A 269 -34.25 -12.74 -1.20
N SER A 270 -34.56 -12.68 -2.50
CA SER A 270 -33.58 -12.88 -3.57
C SER A 270 -32.45 -11.84 -3.52
N ILE A 271 -32.77 -10.56 -3.28
CA ILE A 271 -31.75 -9.52 -3.07
C ILE A 271 -30.84 -9.85 -1.88
N ILE A 272 -31.39 -10.32 -0.76
CA ILE A 272 -30.61 -10.71 0.43
C ILE A 272 -29.68 -11.89 0.13
N GLU A 273 -30.17 -12.90 -0.59
CA GLU A 273 -29.35 -14.05 -1.01
C GLU A 273 -28.19 -13.60 -1.91
N GLU A 274 -28.45 -12.76 -2.91
CA GLU A 274 -27.42 -12.20 -3.78
C GLU A 274 -26.42 -11.30 -3.02
N LEU A 275 -26.85 -10.62 -1.95
CA LEU A 275 -25.97 -9.85 -1.06
C LEU A 275 -25.02 -10.75 -0.25
N PHE A 276 -25.48 -11.90 0.22
CA PHE A 276 -24.62 -12.89 0.87
C PHE A 276 -23.63 -13.51 -0.12
N GLU A 277 -24.03 -13.75 -1.37
CA GLU A 277 -23.08 -14.16 -2.42
C GLU A 277 -22.04 -13.08 -2.70
N LEU A 278 -22.46 -11.80 -2.72
CA LEU A 278 -21.55 -10.66 -2.86
C LEU A 278 -20.55 -10.58 -1.71
N GLN A 279 -20.96 -10.93 -0.49
CA GLN A 279 -20.08 -11.00 0.68
C GLN A 279 -18.96 -12.02 0.46
N ASN A 280 -19.28 -13.23 0.01
CA ASN A 280 -18.28 -14.25 -0.29
C ASN A 280 -17.29 -13.79 -1.37
N LEU A 281 -17.78 -13.09 -2.40
CA LEU A 281 -16.95 -12.53 -3.46
C LEU A 281 -16.04 -11.41 -2.94
N PHE A 282 -16.52 -10.56 -2.03
CA PHE A 282 -15.71 -9.55 -1.36
C PHE A 282 -14.62 -10.19 -0.51
N GLU A 283 -14.95 -11.22 0.29
CA GLU A 283 -13.98 -11.93 1.11
C GLU A 283 -12.91 -12.64 0.26
N GLU A 284 -13.30 -13.25 -0.85
CA GLU A 284 -12.36 -13.85 -1.80
C GLU A 284 -11.46 -12.79 -2.46
N TYR A 285 -12.06 -11.68 -2.90
CA TYR A 285 -11.34 -10.52 -3.43
C TYR A 285 -10.35 -9.96 -2.41
N MET A 286 -10.74 -9.90 -1.13
CA MET A 286 -9.88 -9.47 -0.04
C MET A 286 -8.70 -10.40 0.16
N ARG A 287 -8.96 -11.71 0.19
CA ARG A 287 -7.92 -12.72 0.35
C ARG A 287 -6.90 -12.64 -0.80
N GLN A 288 -7.37 -12.48 -2.04
CA GLN A 288 -6.52 -12.37 -3.22
C GLN A 288 -5.73 -11.04 -3.26
N SER A 289 -6.38 -9.92 -2.89
CA SER A 289 -5.73 -8.61 -2.76
C SER A 289 -4.61 -8.61 -1.72
N PHE A 290 -4.87 -9.21 -0.55
CA PHE A 290 -3.89 -9.35 0.52
C PHE A 290 -2.68 -10.20 0.11
N MET A 291 -2.92 -11.25 -0.68
CA MET A 291 -1.85 -12.09 -1.23
C MET A 291 -1.10 -11.46 -2.41
N GLN A 292 -1.39 -10.20 -2.77
CA GLN A 292 -0.80 -9.50 -3.93
C GLN A 292 -0.92 -10.29 -5.25
N VAL A 293 -1.95 -11.13 -5.38
CA VAL A 293 -2.23 -11.84 -6.61
C VAL A 293 -2.93 -10.86 -7.54
N ARG A 294 -2.41 -10.70 -8.77
CA ARG A 294 -3.05 -9.84 -9.78
C ARG A 294 -4.48 -10.31 -9.98
N LEU A 295 -5.43 -9.48 -9.53
CA LEU A 295 -6.85 -9.77 -9.62
C LEU A 295 -7.29 -9.72 -11.08
N SER A 296 -8.08 -10.70 -11.52
CA SER A 296 -8.59 -10.67 -12.89
C SER A 296 -9.59 -9.52 -13.03
N GLU A 297 -9.43 -8.71 -14.08
CA GLU A 297 -10.36 -7.62 -14.41
C GLU A 297 -11.80 -8.13 -14.61
N ARG A 298 -11.93 -9.40 -15.01
CA ARG A 298 -13.21 -10.09 -15.11
C ARG A 298 -13.91 -10.22 -13.74
N ASN A 299 -13.17 -10.53 -12.68
CA ASN A 299 -13.74 -10.69 -11.34
C ASN A 299 -14.17 -9.34 -10.75
N THR A 300 -13.38 -8.28 -10.96
CA THR A 300 -13.73 -6.94 -10.45
C THR A 300 -14.91 -6.36 -11.20
N GLN A 301 -14.96 -6.52 -12.53
CA GLN A 301 -16.12 -6.13 -13.33
C GLN A 301 -17.39 -6.91 -12.94
N TYR A 302 -17.26 -8.20 -12.64
CA TYR A 302 -18.38 -9.03 -12.19
C TYR A 302 -18.95 -8.53 -10.86
N ILE A 303 -18.09 -8.25 -9.87
CA ILE A 303 -18.49 -7.71 -8.57
C ILE A 303 -19.21 -6.37 -8.75
N TYR A 304 -18.64 -5.44 -9.52
CA TYR A 304 -19.24 -4.13 -9.78
C TYR A 304 -20.62 -4.23 -10.45
N ASN A 305 -20.74 -5.08 -11.49
CA ASN A 305 -21.99 -5.29 -12.19
C ASN A 305 -23.05 -5.91 -11.27
N LYS A 306 -22.65 -6.80 -10.35
CA LYS A 306 -23.56 -7.40 -9.36
C LYS A 306 -24.12 -6.36 -8.38
N ILE A 307 -23.28 -5.47 -7.86
CA ILE A 307 -23.75 -4.36 -6.99
C ILE A 307 -24.73 -3.45 -7.75
N ARG A 308 -24.43 -3.13 -9.02
CA ARG A 308 -25.34 -2.32 -9.86
C ARG A 308 -26.66 -3.02 -10.13
N SER A 309 -26.65 -4.33 -10.39
CA SER A 309 -27.86 -5.13 -10.56
C SER A 309 -28.72 -5.06 -9.30
N LEU A 310 -28.13 -5.28 -8.13
CA LEU A 310 -28.82 -5.21 -6.84
C LEU A 310 -29.41 -3.83 -6.56
N LYS A 311 -28.68 -2.75 -6.87
CA LYS A 311 -29.22 -1.38 -6.81
C LYS A 311 -30.46 -1.23 -7.69
N HIS A 312 -30.39 -1.72 -8.92
CA HIS A 312 -31.51 -1.65 -9.86
C HIS A 312 -32.72 -2.43 -9.34
N GLN A 313 -32.52 -3.68 -8.91
CA GLN A 313 -33.57 -4.51 -8.31
C GLN A 313 -34.20 -3.83 -7.09
N ALA A 314 -33.39 -3.28 -6.17
CA ALA A 314 -33.87 -2.58 -4.99
C ALA A 314 -34.72 -1.35 -5.34
N ASN A 315 -34.33 -0.57 -6.36
CA ASN A 315 -35.11 0.59 -6.84
C ASN A 315 -36.48 0.22 -7.42
N HIS A 316 -36.65 -1.02 -7.89
CA HIS A 316 -37.89 -1.51 -8.52
C HIS A 316 -38.72 -2.40 -7.58
N LEU A 317 -38.42 -2.38 -6.27
CA LEU A 317 -39.31 -2.93 -5.26
C LEU A 317 -40.51 -1.98 -5.10
N GLU A 318 -41.60 -2.29 -5.80
CA GLU A 318 -42.89 -1.63 -5.61
C GLU A 318 -43.39 -1.95 -4.18
N PHE A 319 -43.48 -0.96 -3.26
CA PHE A 319 -44.46 -0.77 -2.16
C PHE A 319 -43.95 -0.01 -0.89
N GLY A 320 -44.88 0.74 -0.26
CA GLY A 320 -45.18 0.80 1.19
C GLY A 320 -44.22 1.51 2.18
N ASN A 321 -42.91 1.47 1.97
CA ASN A 321 -41.93 2.16 2.83
C ASN A 321 -40.83 2.75 1.95
N THR A 322 -41.23 3.69 1.09
CA THR A 322 -40.41 4.28 0.03
C THR A 322 -39.09 4.80 0.54
N GLU A 323 -39.03 5.29 1.78
CA GLU A 323 -37.82 5.85 2.35
C GLU A 323 -36.75 4.77 2.60
N LYS A 324 -37.07 3.68 3.30
CA LYS A 324 -36.09 2.62 3.59
C LYS A 324 -35.58 1.91 2.34
N ILE A 325 -36.44 1.73 1.34
CA ILE A 325 -36.07 1.15 0.04
C ILE A 325 -35.16 2.10 -0.74
N ARG A 326 -35.47 3.40 -0.75
CA ARG A 326 -34.59 4.42 -1.33
C ARG A 326 -33.24 4.46 -0.61
N THR A 327 -33.22 4.35 0.71
CA THR A 327 -31.99 4.28 1.50
C THR A 327 -31.17 3.03 1.15
N LEU A 328 -31.82 1.88 0.98
CA LEU A 328 -31.16 0.63 0.56
C LEU A 328 -30.50 0.80 -0.82
N ALA A 329 -31.24 1.30 -1.80
CA ALA A 329 -30.73 1.53 -3.15
C ALA A 329 -29.65 2.62 -3.20
N PHE A 330 -29.76 3.65 -2.36
CA PHE A 330 -28.74 4.68 -2.20
C PHE A 330 -27.44 4.09 -1.65
N LYS A 331 -27.50 3.33 -0.54
CA LYS A 331 -26.33 2.67 0.05
C LYS A 331 -25.67 1.69 -0.94
N LEU A 332 -26.45 0.94 -1.73
CA LEU A 332 -25.93 0.10 -2.82
C LEU A 332 -25.23 0.91 -3.92
N GLY A 333 -25.73 2.10 -4.24
CA GLY A 333 -25.06 3.03 -5.15
C GLY A 333 -23.72 3.51 -4.62
N VAL A 334 -23.67 3.96 -3.36
CA VAL A 334 -22.43 4.37 -2.70
C VAL A 334 -21.42 3.23 -2.63
N LEU A 335 -21.87 1.99 -2.37
CA LEU A 335 -21.01 0.82 -2.38
C LEU A 335 -20.43 0.54 -3.78
N ALA A 336 -21.25 0.62 -4.84
CA ALA A 336 -20.79 0.43 -6.21
C ALA A 336 -19.76 1.47 -6.63
N ASP A 337 -20.02 2.74 -6.31
CA ASP A 337 -19.12 3.84 -6.63
C ASP A 337 -17.81 3.69 -5.85
N SER A 338 -17.88 3.35 -4.56
CA SER A 338 -16.70 3.11 -3.71
C SER A 338 -15.87 1.91 -4.17
N PHE A 339 -16.51 0.82 -4.59
CA PHE A 339 -15.83 -0.37 -5.11
C PHE A 339 -15.17 -0.11 -6.46
N ASN A 340 -15.86 0.54 -7.40
CA ASN A 340 -15.28 0.91 -8.70
C ASN A 340 -14.12 1.88 -8.54
N ASN A 341 -14.28 2.86 -7.65
CA ASN A 341 -13.23 3.80 -7.29
C ASN A 341 -12.00 3.10 -6.70
N TYR A 342 -12.21 2.08 -5.87
CA TYR A 342 -11.14 1.23 -5.36
C TYR A 342 -10.47 0.45 -6.49
N ASP A 343 -11.20 -0.25 -7.37
CA ASP A 343 -10.64 -1.07 -8.45
C ASP A 343 -9.84 -0.24 -9.48
N VAL A 344 -10.40 0.87 -9.97
CA VAL A 344 -9.76 1.71 -10.99
C VAL A 344 -8.44 2.30 -10.47
N LYS A 345 -8.41 2.68 -9.18
CA LYS A 345 -7.23 3.33 -8.60
C LYS A 345 -6.28 2.35 -7.90
N SER A 346 -6.71 1.17 -7.45
CA SER A 346 -5.81 0.09 -7.04
C SER A 346 -4.95 -0.38 -8.21
N LYS A 347 -5.57 -0.54 -9.40
CA LYS A 347 -4.84 -0.73 -10.68
C LYS A 347 -3.80 0.38 -10.90
N THR A 348 -4.11 1.63 -10.58
CA THR A 348 -3.19 2.78 -10.72
C THR A 348 -2.06 2.78 -9.68
N ILE A 349 -2.34 2.33 -8.44
CA ILE A 349 -1.34 2.19 -7.37
C ILE A 349 -0.37 1.03 -7.66
N ASP A 350 -0.87 -0.10 -8.16
CA ASP A 350 -0.04 -1.23 -8.59
C ASP A 350 0.77 -0.92 -9.85
N LEU A 351 0.35 0.06 -10.65
CA LEU A 351 1.06 0.57 -11.83
C LEU A 351 2.09 1.67 -11.51
N LEU A 352 2.14 2.23 -10.30
CA LEU A 352 3.12 3.27 -9.95
C LEU A 352 4.58 2.77 -10.00
N PRO A 353 4.91 1.55 -9.54
CA PRO A 353 6.22 0.95 -9.82
C PRO A 353 6.46 0.82 -11.32
N ASN A 354 5.48 0.32 -12.09
CA ASN A 354 5.65 0.10 -13.54
C ASN A 354 5.84 1.40 -14.33
N THR A 355 5.14 2.49 -13.99
CA THR A 355 5.17 3.75 -14.75
C THR A 355 6.47 4.53 -14.51
N ILE A 356 7.05 4.43 -13.31
CA ILE A 356 8.38 5.00 -13.02
C ILE A 356 9.47 4.20 -13.76
N PHE A 357 9.32 2.87 -13.87
CA PHE A 357 10.29 2.02 -14.57
C PHE A 357 10.19 2.09 -16.11
N THR A 358 8.99 2.14 -16.71
CA THR A 358 8.84 2.30 -18.17
C THR A 358 9.27 3.69 -18.66
N GLY A 359 9.10 4.73 -17.83
CA GLY A 359 9.65 6.05 -18.10
C GLY A 359 11.17 6.12 -18.14
N ILE A 360 11.87 5.14 -17.53
CA ILE A 360 13.34 4.99 -17.61
C ILE A 360 13.74 4.17 -18.85
N GLN A 361 12.93 3.20 -19.29
CA GLN A 361 13.16 2.46 -20.55
C GLN A 361 13.08 3.37 -21.79
N GLY A 362 12.17 4.35 -21.82
CA GLY A 362 12.06 5.30 -22.95
C GLY A 362 13.17 6.35 -23.05
N ARG A 363 14.19 6.32 -22.19
CA ARG A 363 15.37 7.22 -22.24
C ARG A 363 16.71 6.47 -22.36
N CYS A 364 16.65 5.16 -22.58
CA CYS A 364 17.79 4.32 -22.88
C CYS A 364 17.67 3.79 -24.31
N GLU A 365 17.60 4.70 -25.28
CA GLU A 365 18.03 4.47 -26.66
C GLU A 365 19.15 5.44 -26.99
#